data_AF-A0A9W7YU43-F1
#
_entry.id   AF-A0A9W7YU43-F1
#
_cell.length_a   1.000
_cell.length_b   1.000
_cell.length_c   1.000
_cell.angle_alpha   90.00
_cell.angle_beta   90.00
_cell.angle_gamma   90.00
#
_symmetry.space_group_name_H-M   'P 1'
#
loop_
_entity.id
_entity.type
_entity.pdbx_description
1 polymer ?
#
loop_
_entity_poly.entity_id
_entity_poly.type
_entity_poly.pdbx_seq_one_letter_code
_entity_poly.pdbx_strand_id
1 'polypeptide(L)'
;MEETFSASHHYRTGGTHTIELYLDFACPFSARMWHTVYSQLVPEYRDFGLIFRHQIQPWHPSSLAMHEAALAVARLSPHNFWMFCDALFTRQSEFFDEAVVDLTRTQVYGRLADIAMSVNAVDDRLELLQLLDVQASDTPTNAGNAVTANVKYYVRMGRTKGVHMSPTVFIDGERDDNVSSSWTVEQWASRLNLKH
;
A
#
# COMPACT_ATOMS: atom_id res chain seq x y z
N MET A 1 3.12 5.93 21.52
CA MET A 1 2.27 5.28 20.49
C MET A 1 2.86 3.93 20.24
N GLU A 2 2.14 2.88 20.60
CA GLU A 2 2.63 1.50 20.54
C GLU A 2 2.19 0.92 19.19
N GLU A 3 3.03 1.10 18.18
CA GLU A 3 2.79 0.56 16.83
C GLU A 3 3.19 -0.92 16.83
N THR A 4 2.22 -1.77 17.15
CA THR A 4 2.37 -3.21 17.00
C THR A 4 2.36 -3.56 15.51
N PHE A 5 3.42 -4.21 15.05
CA PHE A 5 3.47 -4.88 13.76
C PHE A 5 2.41 -5.99 13.73
N SER A 6 1.18 -5.64 13.34
CA SER A 6 0.05 -6.56 13.30
C SER A 6 -0.68 -6.44 11.98
N ALA A 7 -0.16 -7.10 10.93
CA ALA A 7 -0.88 -7.57 9.73
C ALA A 7 -1.76 -6.55 8.94
N SER A 8 -1.69 -5.28 9.30
CA SER A 8 -2.26 -4.12 8.66
C SER A 8 -1.51 -2.89 9.16
N HIS A 9 -1.22 -1.99 8.24
CA HIS A 9 -0.58 -0.73 8.58
C HIS A 9 -1.66 0.14 9.21
N HIS A 10 -1.62 0.24 10.54
CA HIS A 10 -2.58 1.00 11.34
C HIS A 10 -1.92 2.31 11.72
N TYR A 11 -2.57 3.41 11.35
CA TYR A 11 -2.26 4.72 11.86
C TYR A 11 -3.45 5.12 12.75
N ARG A 12 -3.29 5.04 14.07
CA ARG A 12 -4.37 5.38 15.02
C ARG A 12 -3.99 6.63 15.79
N THR A 13 -4.74 7.70 15.59
CA THR A 13 -4.50 8.98 16.25
C THR A 13 -5.50 9.29 17.37
N GLY A 14 -6.61 8.54 17.44
CA GLY A 14 -7.71 8.78 18.39
C GLY A 14 -9.05 8.32 17.81
N GLY A 15 -10.14 8.67 18.49
CA GLY A 15 -11.50 8.51 17.97
C GLY A 15 -12.06 7.08 17.90
N THR A 16 -13.34 7.02 17.57
CA THR A 16 -14.14 5.78 17.43
C THR A 16 -14.12 5.23 16.02
N HIS A 17 -13.92 6.10 15.02
CA HIS A 17 -14.01 5.72 13.62
C HIS A 17 -12.71 5.13 13.07
N THR A 18 -12.81 4.15 12.18
CA THR A 18 -11.68 3.57 11.44
C THR A 18 -11.99 3.56 9.95
N ILE A 19 -11.13 4.21 9.16
CA ILE A 19 -11.11 4.15 7.70
C ILE A 19 -10.17 3.02 7.29
N GLU A 20 -10.67 2.06 6.53
CA GLU A 20 -9.88 0.99 5.94
C GLU A 20 -9.91 1.10 4.42
N LEU A 21 -8.74 1.33 3.83
CA LEU A 21 -8.57 1.56 2.39
C LEU A 21 -7.91 0.37 1.73
N TYR A 22 -8.61 -0.25 0.78
CA TYR A 22 -8.05 -1.26 -0.13
C TYR A 22 -7.54 -0.58 -1.39
N LEU A 23 -6.21 -0.45 -1.49
CA LEU A 23 -5.56 0.35 -2.52
C LEU A 23 -4.59 -0.48 -3.35
N ASP A 24 -4.48 -0.12 -4.63
CA ASP A 24 -3.48 -0.65 -5.57
C ASP A 24 -2.46 0.45 -5.90
N PHE A 25 -1.16 0.18 -5.74
CA PHE A 25 -0.11 1.16 -6.02
C PHE A 25 -0.02 1.59 -7.49
N ALA A 26 -0.55 0.82 -8.43
CA ALA A 26 -0.59 1.15 -9.86
C ALA A 26 -1.95 1.74 -10.31
N CYS A 27 -2.92 1.90 -9.41
CA CYS A 27 -4.23 2.48 -9.74
C CYS A 27 -4.27 4.01 -9.53
N PRO A 28 -4.56 4.82 -10.56
CA PRO A 28 -4.65 6.29 -10.42
C PRO A 28 -5.73 6.77 -9.45
N PHE A 29 -6.84 6.02 -9.33
CA PHE A 29 -7.90 6.33 -8.37
C PHE A 29 -7.47 6.04 -6.93
N SER A 30 -6.62 5.01 -6.73
CA SER A 30 -6.06 4.72 -5.42
C SER A 30 -5.08 5.81 -4.98
N ALA A 31 -4.22 6.29 -5.89
CA ALA A 31 -3.32 7.41 -5.62
C ALA A 31 -4.10 8.68 -5.23
N ARG A 32 -5.16 9.02 -5.97
CA ARG A 32 -6.02 10.17 -5.66
C ARG A 32 -6.62 10.08 -4.25
N MET A 33 -7.20 8.93 -3.90
CA MET A 33 -7.77 8.72 -2.57
C MET A 33 -6.71 8.78 -1.48
N TRP A 34 -5.53 8.18 -1.71
CA TRP A 34 -4.40 8.25 -0.80
C TRP A 34 -3.98 9.69 -0.52
N HIS A 35 -3.79 10.51 -1.56
CA HIS A 35 -3.38 11.91 -1.38
C HIS A 35 -4.39 12.73 -0.59
N THR A 36 -5.70 12.55 -0.79
CA THR A 36 -6.70 13.22 0.04
C THR A 36 -6.64 12.71 1.49
N VAL A 37 -6.69 11.40 1.70
CA VAL A 37 -6.84 10.85 3.07
C VAL A 37 -5.54 10.97 3.86
N TYR A 38 -4.42 10.52 3.30
CA TYR A 38 -3.14 10.50 3.99
C TYR A 38 -2.45 11.88 4.00
N SER A 39 -2.43 12.60 2.88
CA SER A 39 -1.67 13.85 2.80
C SER A 39 -2.46 15.09 3.26
N GLN A 40 -3.79 15.03 3.35
CA GLN A 40 -4.63 16.18 3.73
C GLN A 40 -5.49 15.92 4.98
N LEU A 41 -6.32 14.87 4.97
CA LEU A 41 -7.23 14.57 6.09
C LEU A 41 -6.47 14.17 7.36
N VAL A 42 -5.48 13.27 7.26
CA VAL A 42 -4.68 12.81 8.40
C VAL A 42 -3.94 13.95 9.10
N PRO A 43 -3.31 14.93 8.41
CA PRO A 43 -2.71 16.10 9.04
C PRO A 43 -3.71 17.06 9.70
N GLU A 44 -4.95 17.13 9.22
CA GLU A 44 -5.98 18.06 9.72
C GLU A 44 -6.76 17.49 10.90
N TYR A 45 -7.06 16.19 10.90
CA TYR A 45 -7.86 15.53 11.94
C TYR A 45 -7.12 14.34 12.56
N ARG A 46 -7.28 14.17 13.87
CA ARG A 46 -6.66 13.07 14.64
C ARG A 46 -7.67 12.10 15.25
N ASP A 47 -8.97 12.32 15.09
CA ASP A 47 -10.01 11.51 15.74
C ASP A 47 -10.52 10.33 14.89
N PHE A 48 -9.61 9.63 14.20
CA PHE A 48 -9.90 8.38 13.51
C PHE A 48 -8.66 7.48 13.40
N GLY A 49 -8.89 6.21 13.07
CA GLY A 49 -7.85 5.28 12.63
C GLY A 49 -7.84 5.13 11.11
N LEU A 50 -6.66 4.99 10.51
CA LEU A 50 -6.47 4.67 9.10
C LEU A 50 -5.78 3.32 8.96
N ILE A 51 -6.33 2.47 8.08
CA ILE A 51 -5.78 1.15 7.75
C ILE A 51 -5.52 1.10 6.25
N PHE A 52 -4.27 0.81 5.86
CA PHE A 52 -3.94 0.48 4.47
C PHE A 52 -4.01 -1.04 4.24
N ARG A 53 -4.73 -1.45 3.20
CA ARG A 53 -4.83 -2.84 2.73
C ARG A 53 -4.35 -2.95 1.28
N HIS A 54 -3.49 -3.93 1.04
CA HIS A 54 -2.99 -4.23 -0.30
C HIS A 54 -4.10 -4.85 -1.15
N GLN A 55 -4.50 -4.16 -2.23
CA GLN A 55 -5.46 -4.65 -3.22
C GLN A 55 -4.76 -4.73 -4.59
N ILE A 56 -4.01 -5.81 -4.81
CA ILE A 56 -3.25 -6.01 -6.06
C ILE A 56 -4.23 -6.33 -7.19
N GLN A 57 -4.30 -5.49 -8.22
CA GLN A 57 -5.11 -5.77 -9.40
C GLN A 57 -4.32 -6.54 -10.46
N PRO A 58 -4.83 -7.69 -10.94
CA PRO A 58 -4.08 -8.55 -11.86
C PRO A 58 -3.89 -7.95 -13.25
N TRP A 59 -4.64 -6.91 -13.62
CA TRP A 59 -4.48 -6.15 -14.86
C TRP A 59 -3.49 -4.98 -14.73
N HIS A 60 -2.83 -4.82 -13.58
CA HIS A 60 -1.65 -3.95 -13.42
C HIS A 60 -0.43 -4.85 -13.15
N PRO A 61 0.25 -5.38 -14.19
CA PRO A 61 1.32 -6.37 -14.05
C PRO A 61 2.42 -6.01 -13.05
N SER A 62 2.80 -4.73 -12.99
CA SER A 62 3.85 -4.21 -12.09
C SER A 62 3.39 -4.04 -10.64
N SER A 63 2.08 -3.98 -10.38
CA SER A 63 1.49 -3.72 -9.06
C SER A 63 1.97 -4.73 -8.02
N LEU A 64 2.04 -6.01 -8.39
CA LEU A 64 2.56 -7.04 -7.49
C LEU A 64 3.95 -6.69 -6.96
N ALA A 65 4.87 -6.25 -7.84
CA ALA A 65 6.22 -5.88 -7.44
C ALA A 65 6.22 -4.67 -6.50
N MET A 66 5.37 -3.66 -6.76
CA MET A 66 5.21 -2.50 -5.89
C MET A 66 4.71 -2.90 -4.49
N HIS A 67 3.71 -3.79 -4.42
CA HIS A 67 3.19 -4.28 -3.14
C HIS A 67 4.18 -5.18 -2.39
N GLU A 68 4.95 -6.01 -3.08
CA GLU A 68 6.02 -6.80 -2.49
C GLU A 68 7.11 -5.90 -1.90
N ALA A 69 7.53 -4.85 -2.62
CA ALA A 69 8.48 -3.87 -2.10
C ALA A 69 7.95 -3.18 -0.84
N ALA A 70 6.67 -2.76 -0.83
CA ALA A 70 6.07 -2.14 0.35
C ALA A 70 6.00 -3.09 1.56
N LEU A 71 5.72 -4.37 1.34
CA LEU A 71 5.74 -5.39 2.39
C LEU A 71 7.16 -5.69 2.89
N ALA A 72 8.15 -5.65 2.00
CA ALA A 72 9.56 -5.84 2.37
C ALA A 72 10.07 -4.64 3.19
N VAL A 73 9.73 -3.41 2.80
CA VAL A 73 9.98 -2.21 3.62
C VAL A 73 9.29 -2.32 4.97
N ALA A 74 8.02 -2.72 5.03
CA ALA A 74 7.32 -2.92 6.30
C ALA A 74 8.02 -3.95 7.19
N ARG A 75 8.61 -5.00 6.61
CA ARG A 75 9.34 -6.05 7.35
C ARG A 75 10.67 -5.54 7.92
N LEU A 76 11.40 -4.68 7.20
CA LEU A 76 12.69 -4.14 7.63
C LEU A 76 12.53 -2.93 8.56
N SER A 77 11.61 -2.03 8.20
CA SER A 77 11.44 -0.73 8.84
C SER A 77 9.94 -0.39 8.93
N PRO A 78 9.19 -1.02 9.87
CA PRO A 78 7.73 -0.86 9.98
C PRO A 78 7.25 0.60 10.03
N HIS A 79 7.97 1.47 10.74
CA HIS A 79 7.63 2.88 10.91
C HIS A 79 7.73 3.68 9.60
N ASN A 80 8.52 3.20 8.64
CA ASN A 80 8.74 3.87 7.35
C ASN A 80 7.76 3.41 6.27
N PHE A 81 6.87 2.45 6.55
CA PHE A 81 5.92 1.94 5.58
C PHE A 81 5.07 3.06 4.95
N TRP A 82 4.50 3.93 5.76
CA TRP A 82 3.59 4.99 5.29
C TRP A 82 4.28 5.98 4.37
N MET A 83 5.49 6.40 4.73
CA MET A 83 6.34 7.26 3.91
C MET A 83 6.69 6.59 2.58
N PHE A 84 6.96 5.28 2.58
CA PHE A 84 7.23 4.55 1.35
C PHE A 84 5.98 4.39 0.47
N CYS A 85 4.80 4.16 1.05
CA CYS A 85 3.54 4.20 0.30
C CYS A 85 3.32 5.55 -0.39
N ASP A 86 3.56 6.64 0.33
CA ASP A 86 3.45 7.99 -0.23
C ASP A 86 4.42 8.20 -1.40
N ALA A 87 5.66 7.72 -1.27
CA ALA A 87 6.65 7.74 -2.34
C ALA A 87 6.21 6.91 -3.57
N LEU A 88 5.65 5.71 -3.35
CA LEU A 88 5.14 4.86 -4.43
C LEU A 88 3.96 5.49 -5.17
N PHE A 89 3.00 6.08 -4.45
CA PHE A 89 1.89 6.79 -5.09
C PHE A 89 2.34 8.06 -5.81
N THR A 90 3.29 8.80 -5.23
CA THR A 90 3.87 10.00 -5.86
C THR A 90 4.59 9.67 -7.17
N ARG A 91 5.29 8.53 -7.22
CA ARG A 91 6.07 8.07 -8.39
C ARG A 91 5.36 7.00 -9.21
N GLN A 92 4.04 6.87 -9.04
CA GLN A 92 3.23 5.78 -9.57
C GLN A 92 3.40 5.58 -11.09
N SER A 93 3.48 6.67 -11.87
CA SER A 93 3.56 6.60 -13.32
C SER A 93 4.85 5.95 -13.84
N GLU A 94 5.91 5.89 -13.03
CA GLU A 94 7.15 5.18 -13.36
C GLU A 94 6.96 3.66 -13.45
N PHE A 95 5.83 3.15 -12.96
CA PHE A 95 5.49 1.72 -12.91
C PHE A 95 4.25 1.36 -13.74
N PHE A 96 3.66 2.28 -14.49
CA PHE A 96 2.62 1.91 -15.45
C PHE A 96 3.19 1.02 -16.57
N ASP A 97 2.32 0.25 -17.21
CA ASP A 97 2.69 -0.76 -18.21
C ASP A 97 3.67 -0.24 -19.25
N GLU A 98 3.38 0.94 -19.83
CA GLU A 98 4.24 1.58 -20.84
C GLU A 98 5.65 1.93 -20.30
N ALA A 99 5.76 2.28 -19.02
CA ALA A 99 7.02 2.68 -18.40
C ALA A 99 7.94 1.49 -18.04
N VAL A 100 7.38 0.29 -17.95
CA VAL A 100 8.09 -0.92 -17.49
C VAL A 100 8.03 -2.09 -18.46
N VAL A 101 7.43 -1.92 -19.64
CA VAL A 101 7.20 -3.00 -20.62
C VAL A 101 8.46 -3.78 -20.98
N ASP A 102 9.61 -3.11 -21.06
CA ASP A 102 10.91 -3.73 -21.40
C ASP A 102 11.75 -4.13 -20.17
N LEU A 103 11.20 -4.01 -18.97
CA LEU A 103 11.92 -4.29 -17.72
C LEU A 103 11.63 -5.70 -17.21
N THR A 104 12.69 -6.38 -16.81
CA THR A 104 12.58 -7.61 -16.01
C THR A 104 12.07 -7.29 -14.60
N ARG A 105 11.48 -8.29 -13.95
CA ARG A 105 11.05 -8.20 -12.54
C ARG A 105 12.17 -7.71 -11.62
N THR A 106 13.40 -8.19 -11.82
CA THR A 106 14.58 -7.79 -11.04
C THR A 106 14.95 -6.32 -11.26
N GLN A 107 14.84 -5.81 -12.49
CA GLN A 107 15.06 -4.38 -12.77
C GLN A 107 13.98 -3.51 -12.11
N VAL A 108 12.72 -3.94 -12.12
CA VAL A 108 11.62 -3.26 -11.41
C VAL A 108 11.91 -3.20 -9.91
N TYR A 109 12.35 -4.31 -9.29
CA TYR A 109 12.78 -4.29 -7.88
C TYR A 109 13.95 -3.36 -7.62
N GLY A 110 14.92 -3.30 -8.53
CA GLY A 110 16.02 -2.34 -8.45
C GLY A 110 15.51 -0.91 -8.32
N ARG A 111 14.58 -0.49 -9.20
CA ARG A 111 13.96 0.84 -9.17
C ARG A 111 13.16 1.08 -7.89
N LEU A 112 12.41 0.09 -7.41
CA LEU A 112 11.64 0.20 -6.16
C LEU A 112 12.57 0.33 -4.94
N ALA A 113 13.69 -0.38 -4.93
CA ALA A 113 14.70 -0.24 -3.89
C ALA A 113 15.37 1.14 -3.95
N ASP A 114 15.62 1.69 -5.14
CA ASP A 114 16.14 3.05 -5.30
C ASP A 114 15.16 4.11 -4.76
N ILE A 115 13.85 3.91 -4.95
CA ILE A 115 12.81 4.76 -4.33
C ILE A 115 12.90 4.66 -2.81
N ALA A 116 12.96 3.45 -2.26
CA ALA A 116 13.01 3.24 -0.82
C ALA A 116 14.23 3.95 -0.19
N MET A 117 15.41 3.83 -0.81
CA MET A 117 16.61 4.56 -0.40
C MET A 117 16.43 6.07 -0.51
N SER A 118 15.83 6.57 -1.59
CA SER A 118 15.70 8.02 -1.83
C SER A 118 14.85 8.75 -0.79
N VAL A 119 13.95 8.04 -0.10
CA VAL A 119 13.12 8.57 0.99
C VAL A 119 13.55 8.07 2.36
N ASN A 120 14.71 7.41 2.48
CA ASN A 120 15.19 6.78 3.72
C ASN A 120 14.17 5.81 4.34
N ALA A 121 13.44 5.06 3.50
CA ALA A 121 12.50 4.06 3.99
C ALA A 121 13.19 2.81 4.54
N VAL A 122 14.42 2.53 4.09
CA VAL A 122 15.29 1.45 4.58
C VAL A 122 16.72 1.97 4.69
N ASP A 123 17.51 1.36 5.57
CA ASP A 123 18.92 1.73 5.79
C ASP A 123 19.85 1.09 4.75
N ASP A 124 19.53 -0.13 4.30
CA ASP A 124 20.34 -0.89 3.34
C ASP A 124 19.50 -1.37 2.14
N ARG A 125 19.91 -0.90 0.96
CA ARG A 125 19.33 -1.29 -0.33
C ARG A 125 19.46 -2.79 -0.59
N LEU A 126 20.58 -3.39 -0.22
CA LEU A 126 20.88 -4.79 -0.50
C LEU A 126 20.00 -5.71 0.35
N GLU A 127 19.77 -5.39 1.63
CA GLU A 127 18.84 -6.14 2.47
C GLU A 127 17.42 -6.15 1.90
N LEU A 128 16.94 -4.99 1.40
CA LEU A 128 15.64 -4.92 0.74
C LEU A 128 15.60 -5.80 -0.51
N LEU A 129 16.62 -5.76 -1.35
CA LEU A 129 16.69 -6.60 -2.55
C LEU A 129 16.77 -8.08 -2.22
N GLN A 130 17.48 -8.48 -1.16
CA GLN A 130 17.53 -9.88 -0.71
C GLN A 130 16.15 -10.42 -0.32
N LEU A 131 15.27 -9.58 0.25
CA LEU A 131 13.88 -9.98 0.54
C LEU A 131 13.02 -10.13 -0.72
N LEU A 132 13.34 -9.37 -1.78
CA LEU A 132 12.59 -9.36 -3.04
C LEU A 132 13.11 -10.37 -4.06
N ASP A 133 14.33 -10.87 -3.87
CA ASP A 133 14.98 -11.77 -4.80
C ASP A 133 14.24 -13.11 -4.94
N VAL A 134 14.26 -13.65 -6.15
CA VAL A 134 13.69 -14.96 -6.49
C VAL A 134 14.82 -15.80 -7.06
N GLN A 135 15.35 -16.70 -6.23
CA GLN A 135 16.48 -17.53 -6.60
C GLN A 135 16.08 -18.53 -7.70
N ALA A 136 16.84 -18.54 -8.79
CA ALA A 136 16.76 -19.61 -9.78
C ALA A 136 17.21 -20.93 -9.15
N SER A 137 16.59 -22.03 -9.57
CA SER A 137 16.99 -23.37 -9.14
C SER A 137 16.81 -24.37 -10.29
N ASP A 138 17.54 -25.48 -10.21
CA ASP A 138 17.45 -26.57 -11.20
C ASP A 138 16.07 -27.24 -11.23
N THR A 139 15.26 -27.04 -10.19
CA THR A 139 13.87 -27.50 -10.11
C THR A 139 12.94 -26.31 -9.84
N PRO A 140 12.51 -25.58 -10.89
CA PRO A 140 11.71 -24.37 -10.74
C PRO A 140 10.42 -24.58 -9.93
N THR A 141 10.11 -23.65 -9.03
CA THR A 141 8.89 -23.65 -8.22
C THR A 141 8.23 -22.27 -8.19
N ASN A 142 6.97 -22.21 -7.77
CA ASN A 142 6.23 -20.95 -7.53
C ASN A 142 6.36 -20.45 -6.08
N ALA A 143 7.53 -20.65 -5.45
CA ALA A 143 7.77 -20.21 -4.07
C ALA A 143 7.67 -18.68 -3.91
N GLY A 144 8.09 -17.94 -4.93
CA GLY A 144 8.16 -16.48 -4.89
C GLY A 144 9.35 -15.99 -4.07
N ASN A 145 9.25 -14.77 -3.53
CA ASN A 145 10.25 -14.12 -2.69
C ASN A 145 9.90 -14.20 -1.19
N ALA A 146 10.70 -13.57 -0.33
CA ALA A 146 10.56 -13.66 1.13
C ALA A 146 9.26 -13.05 1.69
N VAL A 147 8.51 -12.28 0.90
CA VAL A 147 7.25 -11.62 1.28
C VAL A 147 6.02 -12.18 0.55
N THR A 148 6.19 -13.21 -0.30
CA THR A 148 5.09 -13.81 -1.06
C THR A 148 4.00 -14.39 -0.15
N ALA A 149 4.36 -14.91 1.03
CA ALA A 149 3.38 -15.37 2.02
C ALA A 149 2.50 -14.21 2.55
N ASN A 150 3.08 -13.03 2.78
CA ASN A 150 2.36 -11.83 3.18
C ASN A 150 1.41 -11.36 2.08
N VAL A 151 1.86 -11.34 0.82
CA VAL A 151 0.99 -11.03 -0.33
C VAL A 151 -0.23 -11.94 -0.34
N LYS A 152 -0.03 -13.26 -0.24
CA LYS A 152 -1.13 -14.25 -0.21
C LYS A 152 -2.10 -13.97 0.94
N TYR A 153 -1.61 -13.57 2.11
CA TYR A 153 -2.44 -13.20 3.25
C TYR A 153 -3.35 -12.00 2.94
N TYR A 154 -2.81 -10.90 2.41
CA TYR A 154 -3.60 -9.71 2.08
C TYR A 154 -4.58 -9.95 0.94
N VAL A 155 -4.17 -10.68 -0.10
CA VAL A 155 -5.06 -11.09 -1.20
C VAL A 155 -6.22 -11.94 -0.68
N ARG A 156 -5.96 -12.91 0.20
CA ARG A 156 -7.01 -13.72 0.82
C ARG A 156 -7.99 -12.83 1.60
N MET A 157 -7.48 -11.86 2.37
CA MET A 157 -8.33 -10.97 3.15
C MET A 157 -9.23 -10.07 2.30
N GLY A 158 -8.71 -9.48 1.22
CA GLY A 158 -9.54 -8.73 0.25
C GLY A 158 -10.63 -9.61 -0.36
N ARG A 159 -10.28 -10.84 -0.75
CA ARG A 159 -11.24 -11.84 -1.27
C ARG A 159 -12.31 -12.21 -0.25
N THR A 160 -11.95 -12.41 1.01
CA THR A 160 -12.90 -12.71 2.09
C THR A 160 -13.93 -11.59 2.28
N LYS A 161 -13.55 -10.33 2.05
CA LYS A 161 -14.46 -9.18 2.11
C LYS A 161 -15.13 -8.83 0.78
N GLY A 162 -14.95 -9.63 -0.28
CA GLY A 162 -15.53 -9.37 -1.59
C GLY A 162 -14.99 -8.11 -2.27
N VAL A 163 -13.74 -7.71 -1.97
CA VAL A 163 -13.10 -6.55 -2.60
C VAL A 163 -12.69 -6.91 -4.02
N HIS A 164 -13.25 -6.19 -4.99
CA HIS A 164 -12.96 -6.35 -6.40
C HIS A 164 -12.14 -5.17 -6.94
N MET A 165 -12.66 -3.95 -6.82
CA MET A 165 -12.05 -2.74 -7.37
C MET A 165 -11.18 -2.02 -6.34
N SER A 166 -10.22 -1.24 -6.84
CA SER A 166 -9.41 -0.32 -6.05
C SER A 166 -9.68 1.12 -6.51
N PRO A 167 -9.89 2.09 -5.62
CA PRO A 167 -10.02 1.90 -4.18
C PRO A 167 -11.33 1.21 -3.79
N THR A 168 -11.32 0.48 -2.67
CA THR A 168 -12.54 0.12 -1.92
C THR A 168 -12.38 0.59 -0.48
N VAL A 169 -13.44 1.16 0.09
CA VAL A 169 -13.42 1.75 1.44
C VAL A 169 -14.33 0.97 2.37
N PHE A 170 -13.83 0.75 3.58
CA PHE A 170 -14.62 0.34 4.73
C PHE A 170 -14.52 1.41 5.81
N ILE A 171 -15.65 1.71 6.46
CA ILE A 171 -15.72 2.58 7.64
C ILE A 171 -16.28 1.72 8.77
N ASP A 172 -15.52 1.61 9.86
CA ASP A 172 -15.89 0.80 11.04
C ASP A 172 -16.19 -0.68 10.73
N GLY A 173 -15.53 -1.21 9.70
CA GLY A 173 -15.70 -2.59 9.25
C GLY A 173 -16.82 -2.79 8.23
N GLU A 174 -17.64 -1.77 7.96
CA GLU A 174 -18.71 -1.80 6.96
C GLU A 174 -18.25 -1.19 5.64
N ARG A 175 -18.58 -1.85 4.52
CA ARG A 175 -18.22 -1.36 3.18
C ARG A 175 -19.02 -0.10 2.85
N ASP A 176 -18.36 0.94 2.35
CA ASP A 176 -19.02 2.18 1.91
C ASP A 176 -18.77 2.46 0.42
N ASP A 177 -19.73 2.05 -0.42
CA ASP A 177 -19.68 2.24 -1.88
C ASP A 177 -20.06 3.67 -2.31
N ASN A 178 -20.47 4.55 -1.40
CA ASN A 178 -20.75 5.97 -1.73
C ASN A 178 -19.47 6.81 -1.76
N VAL A 179 -18.38 6.30 -1.21
CA VAL A 179 -17.09 6.99 -1.18
C VAL A 179 -16.48 7.00 -2.58
N SER A 180 -16.24 8.20 -3.11
CA SER A 180 -15.48 8.39 -4.34
C SER A 180 -14.02 8.67 -4.04
N SER A 181 -13.11 8.20 -4.90
CA SER A 181 -11.71 8.62 -4.89
C SER A 181 -11.51 10.14 -5.05
N SER A 182 -12.53 10.86 -5.52
CA SER A 182 -12.54 12.31 -5.67
C SER A 182 -13.11 13.07 -4.47
N TRP A 183 -13.44 12.39 -3.37
CA TRP A 183 -13.95 13.06 -2.18
C TRP A 183 -12.94 14.09 -1.66
N THR A 184 -13.44 15.22 -1.21
CA THR A 184 -12.64 16.26 -0.54
C THR A 184 -12.47 15.95 0.95
N VAL A 185 -11.59 16.68 1.62
CA VAL A 185 -11.38 16.58 3.07
C VAL A 185 -12.68 16.85 3.83
N GLU A 186 -13.47 17.84 3.40
CA GLU A 186 -14.74 18.21 4.05
C GLU A 186 -15.78 17.10 3.93
N GLN A 187 -15.82 16.37 2.80
CA GLN A 187 -16.71 15.23 2.63
C GLN A 187 -16.34 14.07 3.56
N TRP A 188 -15.04 13.80 3.71
CA TRP A 188 -14.54 12.82 4.69
C TRP A 188 -14.85 13.22 6.13
N ALA A 189 -14.55 14.47 6.50
CA ALA A 189 -14.81 15.00 7.82
C ALA A 189 -16.32 14.95 8.14
N SER A 190 -17.17 15.33 7.19
CA SER A 190 -18.62 15.21 7.34
C SER A 190 -19.08 13.77 7.46
N ARG A 191 -18.52 12.83 6.67
CA ARG A 191 -18.90 11.41 6.72
C ARG A 191 -18.59 10.77 8.08
N LEU A 192 -17.50 11.21 8.71
CA LEU A 192 -16.97 10.70 9.97
C LEU A 192 -17.34 11.59 11.18
N ASN A 193 -18.12 12.65 10.96
CA ASN A 193 -18.46 13.68 11.96
C ASN A 193 -17.22 14.22 12.72
N LEU A 194 -16.10 14.41 12.02
CA LEU A 194 -14.88 14.94 12.60
C LEU A 194 -15.06 16.42 12.96
N LYS A 195 -14.45 16.81 14.07
CA LYS A 195 -14.43 18.20 14.55
C LYS A 195 -12.99 18.70 14.52
N HIS A 196 -12.83 19.98 14.22
CA HIS A 196 -11.56 20.68 14.36
C HIS A 196 -11.16 20.83 15.83
#